data_AF-A0A553GLV9-F1
#
_entry.id   AF-A0A553GLV9-F1
#
_cell.length_a   1.000
_cell.length_b   1.000
_cell.length_c   1.000
_cell.angle_alpha   90.00
_cell.angle_beta   90.00
_cell.angle_gamma   90.00
#
_symmetry.space_group_name_H-M   'P 1'
#
loop_
_entity.id
_entity.type
_entity.pdbx_description
1 polymer ?
#
loop_
_entity_poly.entity_id
_entity_poly.type
_entity_poly.pdbx_seq_one_letter_code
_entity_poly.pdbx_strand_id
1 'polypeptide(L)'
;MSKEHIYIIGIFLFGMLIALIAIARAYIQFIQSKHLKLSIAKHLPEWKKMNSILSEEFNYYKNLPENLKTEFSLRTIQFMRTCKWLSPVQSEITLRQKTLVSASAIQLTFGLQNFGFGRFKTILLYDDAYYNKSTKQYHRGEVNHAGLIVLSWKYFEQGYAIDNDKINLGLHEMAHALDLVVQLSQGRHYNMQRIREKFQHSALEEMLAMRQNSNRFFRSYGASNQHEFFSVAVEHFFEASCEFSQKLPELYLEMCQLLNQDPCNKLYKSYKNPHNNQYNNNFTTRQLDFSKPQIVLNPNNHIAIPFILFSVIYFTTLPILKILFHSWSIVHLSIWIFIYLIYLALIYNKKAKAICITTKHLLSWNFLLRNRRFTVHLNNIVNIEFTYMLTYYKTNISYFEQESIKQKQLSLYISPTSIKKLERLLLQQGLKIKHNNKWLKKESL
;
A
#
# COMPACT_ATOMS: atom_id res chain seq x y z
N MET A 1 21.10 48.96 -18.53
CA MET A 1 21.63 47.87 -17.69
C MET A 1 23.14 47.96 -17.71
N SER A 2 23.80 48.07 -16.56
CA SER A 2 25.26 47.89 -16.52
C SER A 2 25.59 46.48 -17.02
N LYS A 3 26.77 46.29 -17.62
CA LYS A 3 27.22 44.98 -18.09
C LYS A 3 27.06 43.91 -17.00
N GLU A 4 27.29 44.28 -15.75
CA GLU A 4 27.12 43.45 -14.55
C GLU A 4 25.71 42.85 -14.39
N HIS A 5 24.64 43.58 -14.72
CA HIS A 5 23.27 43.07 -14.60
C HIS A 5 22.94 42.03 -15.68
N ILE A 6 23.51 42.17 -16.88
CA ILE A 6 23.41 41.14 -17.93
C ILE A 6 24.12 39.88 -17.47
N TYR A 7 25.29 40.02 -16.83
CA TYR A 7 26.04 38.88 -16.27
C TYR A 7 25.27 38.15 -15.16
N ILE A 8 24.65 38.87 -14.21
CA ILE A 8 23.91 38.24 -13.11
C ILE A 8 22.68 37.47 -13.62
N ILE A 9 21.93 38.05 -14.57
CA ILE A 9 20.78 37.36 -15.19
C ILE A 9 21.25 36.15 -15.99
N GLY A 10 22.36 36.26 -16.72
CA GLY A 10 22.98 35.15 -17.43
C GLY A 10 23.35 33.99 -16.50
N ILE A 11 24.00 34.29 -15.37
CA ILE A 11 24.39 33.29 -14.36
C ILE A 11 23.14 32.62 -13.75
N PHE A 12 22.10 33.38 -13.45
CA PHE A 12 20.85 32.83 -12.88
C PHE A 12 20.11 31.91 -13.86
N LEU A 13 19.96 32.34 -15.13
CA LEU A 13 19.33 31.51 -16.18
C LEU A 13 20.14 30.24 -16.45
N PHE A 14 21.47 30.35 -16.44
CA PHE A 14 22.37 29.21 -16.58
C PHE A 14 22.22 28.23 -15.40
N GLY A 15 22.16 28.72 -14.16
CA GLY A 15 21.90 27.89 -12.98
C GLY A 15 20.55 27.18 -13.03
N MET A 16 19.49 27.86 -13.48
CA MET A 16 18.16 27.26 -13.63
C MET A 16 18.13 26.17 -14.71
N LEU A 17 18.83 26.38 -15.83
CA LEU A 17 18.97 25.39 -16.89
C LEU A 17 19.68 24.12 -16.38
N ILE A 18 20.77 24.28 -15.62
CA ILE A 18 21.48 23.15 -15.00
C ILE A 18 20.57 22.37 -14.04
N ALA A 19 19.79 23.07 -13.20
CA ALA A 19 18.86 22.42 -12.27
C ALA A 19 17.75 21.64 -13.00
N LEU A 20 17.20 22.19 -14.10
CA LEU A 20 16.20 21.50 -14.92
C LEU A 20 16.77 20.26 -15.60
N ILE A 21 18.00 20.33 -16.12
CA ILE A 21 18.70 19.18 -16.69
C ILE A 21 18.95 18.12 -15.62
N ALA A 22 19.33 18.50 -14.40
CA ALA A 22 19.54 17.58 -13.29
C ALA A 22 18.24 16.87 -12.87
N ILE A 23 17.12 17.60 -12.77
CA ILE A 23 15.80 17.02 -12.45
C ILE A 23 15.32 16.09 -13.57
N ALA A 24 15.46 16.50 -14.83
CA ALA A 24 15.12 15.68 -15.98
C ALA A 24 15.95 14.40 -16.01
N ARG A 25 17.27 14.48 -15.76
CA ARG A 25 18.15 13.31 -15.64
C ARG A 25 17.76 12.41 -14.47
N ALA A 26 17.47 12.95 -13.29
CA ALA A 26 17.02 12.17 -12.14
C ALA A 26 15.67 11.48 -12.41
N TYR A 27 14.75 12.15 -13.10
CA TYR A 27 13.45 11.59 -13.48
C TYR A 27 13.58 10.50 -14.55
N ILE A 28 14.42 10.73 -15.57
CA ILE A 28 14.75 9.73 -16.60
C ILE A 28 15.46 8.54 -15.96
N GLN A 29 16.43 8.75 -15.07
CA GLN A 29 17.09 7.67 -14.31
C GLN A 29 16.10 6.93 -13.41
N PHE A 30 15.12 7.61 -12.81
CA PHE A 30 14.07 6.97 -12.02
C PHE A 30 13.18 6.06 -12.87
N ILE A 31 12.70 6.54 -14.03
CA ILE A 31 11.90 5.74 -14.97
C ILE A 31 12.71 4.59 -15.58
N GLN A 32 13.92 4.89 -16.06
CA GLN A 32 14.83 3.90 -16.60
C GLN A 32 15.22 2.89 -15.52
N SER A 33 15.46 3.27 -14.26
CA SER A 33 15.83 2.29 -13.22
C SER A 33 14.76 1.22 -12.98
N LYS A 34 13.48 1.52 -13.21
CA LYS A 34 12.40 0.53 -13.12
C LYS A 34 12.34 -0.39 -14.34
N HIS A 35 12.42 0.16 -15.55
CA HIS A 35 12.31 -0.62 -16.79
C HIS A 35 13.62 -1.31 -17.21
N LEU A 36 14.76 -0.68 -16.94
CA LEU A 36 16.12 -1.17 -17.25
C LEU A 36 16.53 -2.29 -16.29
N LYS A 37 16.20 -2.21 -14.98
CA LYS A 37 16.39 -3.35 -14.06
C LYS A 37 15.58 -4.58 -14.49
N LEU A 38 14.38 -4.36 -15.05
CA LEU A 38 13.51 -5.40 -15.61
C LEU A 38 14.13 -6.04 -16.88
N SER A 39 14.62 -5.22 -17.81
CA SER A 39 15.25 -5.69 -19.05
C SER A 39 16.57 -6.41 -18.77
N ILE A 40 17.43 -5.84 -17.93
CA ILE A 40 18.71 -6.44 -17.53
C ILE A 40 18.49 -7.75 -16.78
N ALA A 41 17.51 -7.84 -15.87
CA ALA A 41 17.24 -9.07 -15.13
C ALA A 41 16.91 -10.24 -16.06
N LYS A 42 16.16 -10.02 -17.15
CA LYS A 42 15.79 -11.05 -18.13
C LYS A 42 16.99 -11.67 -18.87
N HIS A 43 18.10 -10.94 -18.96
CA HIS A 43 19.31 -11.40 -19.65
C HIS A 43 20.32 -12.10 -18.72
N LEU A 44 20.06 -12.16 -17.41
CA LEU A 44 20.97 -12.83 -16.47
C LEU A 44 20.86 -14.35 -16.59
N PRO A 45 21.97 -15.11 -16.53
CA PRO A 45 21.94 -16.57 -16.53
C PRO A 45 21.06 -17.16 -15.42
N GLU A 46 21.08 -16.53 -14.24
CA GLU A 46 20.25 -16.87 -13.08
C GLU A 46 18.74 -16.80 -13.42
N TRP A 47 18.31 -15.81 -14.20
CA TRP A 47 16.92 -15.66 -14.62
C TRP A 47 16.46 -16.83 -15.48
N LYS A 48 17.26 -17.23 -16.48
CA LYS A 48 16.91 -18.35 -17.36
C LYS A 48 16.77 -19.64 -16.56
N LYS A 49 17.75 -19.94 -15.70
CA LYS A 49 17.74 -21.15 -14.86
C LYS A 49 16.58 -21.15 -13.87
N MET A 50 16.32 -20.02 -13.20
CA MET A 50 15.16 -19.84 -12.30
C MET A 50 13.84 -20.11 -13.03
N ASN A 51 13.64 -19.55 -14.22
CA ASN A 51 12.40 -19.79 -14.98
C ASN A 51 12.26 -21.25 -15.43
N SER A 52 13.35 -21.92 -15.79
CA SER A 52 13.32 -23.36 -16.08
C SER A 52 12.79 -24.14 -14.87
N ILE A 53 13.38 -23.90 -13.70
CA ILE A 53 12.96 -24.52 -12.43
C ILE A 53 11.47 -24.25 -12.14
N LEU A 54 11.01 -23.00 -12.29
CA LEU A 54 9.61 -22.66 -12.06
C LEU A 54 8.66 -23.40 -13.03
N SER A 55 9.03 -23.46 -14.30
CA SER A 55 8.26 -24.16 -15.34
C SER A 55 8.25 -25.68 -15.16
N GLU A 56 9.31 -26.27 -14.62
CA GLU A 56 9.44 -27.72 -14.44
C GLU A 56 8.83 -28.19 -13.12
N GLU A 57 8.92 -27.39 -12.06
CA GLU A 57 8.73 -27.89 -10.69
C GLU A 57 7.65 -27.17 -9.89
N PHE A 58 7.17 -25.99 -10.32
CA PHE A 58 6.26 -25.18 -9.49
C PHE A 58 4.84 -25.08 -10.10
N ASN A 59 3.93 -25.96 -9.67
CA ASN A 59 2.60 -26.11 -10.29
C ASN A 59 1.78 -24.81 -10.37
N TYR A 60 1.83 -23.97 -9.33
CA TYR A 60 1.17 -22.66 -9.36
C TYR A 60 1.66 -21.80 -10.54
N TYR A 61 2.98 -21.80 -10.82
CA TYR A 61 3.57 -21.05 -11.93
C TYR A 61 3.24 -21.67 -13.29
N LYS A 62 3.25 -23.01 -13.39
CA LYS A 62 2.86 -23.73 -14.61
C LYS A 62 1.45 -23.34 -15.07
N ASN A 63 0.55 -23.18 -14.11
CA ASN A 63 -0.85 -22.86 -14.35
C ASN A 63 -1.13 -21.36 -14.58
N LEU A 64 -0.15 -20.48 -14.39
CA LEU A 64 -0.33 -19.05 -14.64
C LEU A 64 -0.55 -18.76 -16.14
N PRO A 65 -1.45 -17.82 -16.46
CA PRO A 65 -1.49 -17.19 -17.77
C PRO A 65 -0.14 -16.56 -18.15
N GLU A 66 0.20 -16.60 -19.43
CA GLU A 66 1.52 -16.18 -19.93
C GLU A 66 1.83 -14.70 -19.61
N ASN A 67 0.81 -13.83 -19.63
CA ASN A 67 0.93 -12.43 -19.24
C ASN A 67 1.28 -12.22 -17.76
N LEU A 68 1.00 -13.19 -16.89
CA LEU A 68 1.26 -13.13 -15.45
C LEU A 68 2.58 -13.80 -15.05
N LYS A 69 3.08 -14.77 -15.84
CA LYS A 69 4.36 -15.45 -15.58
C LYS A 69 5.53 -14.49 -15.47
N THR A 70 5.62 -13.51 -16.37
CA THR A 70 6.70 -12.50 -16.32
C THR A 70 6.69 -11.73 -14.99
N GLU A 71 5.50 -11.32 -14.52
CA GLU A 71 5.38 -10.60 -13.25
C GLU A 71 5.75 -11.51 -12.07
N PHE A 72 5.30 -12.77 -12.08
CA PHE A 72 5.62 -13.74 -11.03
C PHE A 72 7.13 -13.98 -10.94
N SER A 73 7.81 -14.21 -12.06
CA SER A 73 9.26 -14.43 -12.12
C SER A 73 10.04 -13.21 -11.62
N LEU A 74 9.58 -11.99 -11.96
CA LEU A 74 10.19 -10.74 -11.48
C LEU A 74 10.05 -10.58 -9.97
N ARG A 75 8.88 -10.85 -9.41
CA ARG A 75 8.67 -10.81 -7.97
C ARG A 75 9.50 -11.88 -7.26
N THR A 76 9.61 -13.06 -7.85
CA THR A 76 10.38 -14.20 -7.31
C THR A 76 11.86 -13.84 -7.21
N ILE A 77 12.47 -13.39 -8.31
CA ILE A 77 13.90 -13.01 -8.30
C ILE A 77 14.15 -11.80 -7.38
N GLN A 78 13.19 -10.86 -7.29
CA GLN A 78 13.32 -9.72 -6.40
C GLN A 78 13.29 -10.15 -4.94
N PHE A 79 12.36 -11.02 -4.55
CA PHE A 79 12.30 -11.55 -3.19
C PHE A 79 13.57 -12.33 -2.86
N MET A 80 13.96 -13.26 -3.74
CA MET A 80 15.15 -14.11 -3.60
C MET A 80 16.42 -13.29 -3.30
N ARG A 81 16.62 -12.19 -4.01
CA ARG A 81 17.78 -11.29 -3.87
C ARG A 81 17.74 -10.42 -2.62
N THR A 82 16.56 -10.19 -2.05
CA THR A 82 16.44 -9.45 -0.79
C THR A 82 16.64 -10.33 0.44
N CYS A 83 16.65 -11.66 0.25
CA CYS A 83 16.81 -12.62 1.32
C CYS A 83 18.29 -12.91 1.63
N LYS A 84 18.59 -13.06 2.92
CA LYS A 84 19.81 -13.66 3.45
C LYS A 84 19.55 -15.16 3.62
N TRP A 85 20.39 -15.98 3.00
CA TRP A 85 20.26 -17.44 2.99
C TRP A 85 21.30 -18.04 3.93
N LEU A 86 20.87 -18.89 4.86
CA LEU A 86 21.69 -19.54 5.88
C LEU A 86 21.49 -21.05 5.84
N SER A 87 22.57 -21.82 5.94
CA SER A 87 22.56 -23.27 6.17
C SER A 87 23.31 -23.59 7.46
N PRO A 88 22.78 -24.48 8.33
CA PRO A 88 23.46 -24.89 9.57
C PRO A 88 24.76 -25.67 9.33
N VAL A 89 24.84 -26.41 8.21
CA VAL A 89 25.94 -27.36 7.93
C VAL A 89 27.01 -26.74 7.02
N GLN A 90 26.98 -25.42 6.80
CA GLN A 90 27.82 -24.70 5.82
C GLN A 90 27.67 -25.21 4.36
N SER A 91 26.67 -26.02 4.06
CA SER A 91 26.33 -26.43 2.70
C SER A 91 25.81 -25.23 1.89
N GLU A 92 26.24 -25.11 0.64
CA GLU A 92 25.76 -24.04 -0.23
C GLU A 92 24.29 -24.28 -0.61
N ILE A 93 23.42 -23.31 -0.28
CA ILE A 93 22.02 -23.36 -0.69
C ILE A 93 21.93 -23.14 -2.20
N THR A 94 21.43 -24.14 -2.90
CA THR A 94 21.35 -24.19 -4.36
C THR A 94 20.38 -23.15 -4.92
N LEU A 95 20.54 -22.77 -6.20
CA LEU A 95 19.59 -21.89 -6.89
C LEU A 95 18.18 -22.49 -6.94
N ARG A 96 18.05 -23.82 -7.05
CA ARG A 96 16.76 -24.53 -7.03
C ARG A 96 16.02 -24.29 -5.72
N GLN A 97 16.69 -24.51 -4.59
CA GLN A 97 16.15 -24.23 -3.25
C GLN A 97 15.70 -22.77 -3.11
N LYS A 98 16.59 -21.82 -3.46
CA LYS A 98 16.27 -20.39 -3.38
C LYS A 98 15.07 -20.01 -4.24
N THR A 99 14.98 -20.58 -5.44
CA THR A 99 13.90 -20.33 -6.40
C THR A 99 12.57 -20.82 -5.84
N LEU A 100 12.48 -22.07 -5.41
CA LEU A 100 11.21 -22.67 -4.96
C LEU A 100 10.72 -22.04 -3.65
N VAL A 101 11.61 -21.79 -2.69
CA VAL A 101 11.24 -21.08 -1.45
C VAL A 101 10.81 -19.64 -1.73
N SER A 102 11.46 -18.96 -2.68
CA SER A 102 11.02 -17.61 -3.07
C SER A 102 9.68 -17.64 -3.80
N ALA A 103 9.43 -18.66 -4.62
CA ALA A 103 8.18 -18.84 -5.34
C ALA A 103 7.00 -19.10 -4.41
N SER A 104 7.18 -19.83 -3.29
CA SER A 104 6.11 -20.02 -2.29
C SER A 104 5.67 -18.70 -1.65
N ALA A 105 6.63 -17.83 -1.32
CA ALA A 105 6.35 -16.49 -0.81
C ALA A 105 5.56 -15.64 -1.83
N ILE A 106 5.93 -15.73 -3.11
CA ILE A 106 5.24 -15.00 -4.17
C ILE A 106 3.87 -15.60 -4.49
N GLN A 107 3.70 -16.93 -4.48
CA GLN A 107 2.40 -17.60 -4.63
C GLN A 107 1.40 -17.05 -3.62
N LEU A 108 1.78 -17.02 -2.34
CA LEU A 108 0.93 -16.48 -1.28
C LEU A 108 0.54 -15.01 -1.51
N THR A 109 1.47 -14.19 -2.00
CA THR A 109 1.31 -12.74 -2.10
C THR A 109 1.04 -12.22 -3.52
N PHE A 110 0.79 -13.09 -4.49
CA PHE A 110 0.76 -12.72 -5.90
C PHE A 110 -0.40 -11.76 -6.23
N GLY A 111 -1.56 -12.00 -5.61
CA GLY A 111 -2.72 -11.13 -5.68
C GLY A 111 -2.49 -9.73 -5.09
N LEU A 112 -1.52 -9.56 -4.20
CA LEU A 112 -1.29 -8.33 -3.48
C LEU A 112 -0.45 -7.32 -4.27
N GLN A 113 -0.75 -6.02 -4.10
CA GLN A 113 0.09 -4.96 -4.66
C GLN A 113 1.45 -4.86 -3.96
N ASN A 114 1.45 -5.01 -2.63
CA ASN A 114 2.67 -5.11 -1.83
C ASN A 114 2.90 -6.58 -1.48
N PHE A 115 3.90 -7.19 -2.12
CA PHE A 115 4.24 -8.61 -1.96
C PHE A 115 5.46 -8.85 -1.04
N GLY A 116 6.01 -7.78 -0.46
CA GLY A 116 7.20 -7.87 0.36
C GLY A 116 6.89 -8.33 1.79
N PHE A 117 7.74 -9.18 2.35
CA PHE A 117 7.63 -9.66 3.73
C PHE A 117 8.32 -8.75 4.76
N GLY A 118 8.45 -7.45 4.46
CA GLY A 118 8.99 -6.46 5.40
C GLY A 118 10.36 -6.84 5.98
N ARG A 119 10.39 -7.22 7.28
CA ARG A 119 11.60 -7.61 8.02
C ARG A 119 11.97 -9.09 7.88
N PHE A 120 11.06 -9.94 7.41
CA PHE A 120 11.26 -11.37 7.27
C PHE A 120 12.05 -11.64 5.98
N LYS A 121 13.37 -11.55 6.11
CA LYS A 121 14.32 -11.65 5.00
C LYS A 121 15.45 -12.62 5.30
N THR A 122 15.48 -13.27 6.45
CA THR A 122 16.48 -14.30 6.74
C THR A 122 15.83 -15.66 6.62
N ILE A 123 16.31 -16.48 5.69
CA ILE A 123 15.86 -17.85 5.47
C ILE A 123 16.96 -18.79 5.94
N LEU A 124 16.65 -19.64 6.92
CA LEU A 124 17.51 -20.73 7.39
C LEU A 124 16.94 -22.05 6.89
N LEU A 125 17.71 -22.77 6.08
CA LEU A 125 17.30 -24.02 5.47
C LEU A 125 18.07 -25.19 6.07
N TYR A 126 17.35 -26.10 6.72
CA TYR A 126 17.86 -27.41 7.16
C TYR A 126 17.57 -28.46 6.08
N ASP A 127 18.39 -29.50 5.99
CA ASP A 127 18.16 -30.58 5.03
C ASP A 127 16.93 -31.43 5.42
N ASP A 128 16.76 -31.74 6.71
CA ASP A 128 15.64 -32.53 7.28
C ASP A 128 15.05 -31.82 8.52
N ALA A 129 14.13 -32.45 9.23
CA ALA A 129 13.62 -31.97 10.51
C ALA A 129 14.78 -31.76 11.50
N TYR A 130 14.69 -30.69 12.29
CA TYR A 130 15.76 -30.28 13.18
C TYR A 130 15.29 -30.24 14.62
N TYR A 131 16.19 -30.55 15.55
CA TYR A 131 15.87 -30.51 16.96
C TYR A 131 15.91 -29.07 17.48
N ASN A 132 14.75 -28.53 17.89
CA ASN A 132 14.67 -27.23 18.53
C ASN A 132 14.94 -27.39 20.04
N LYS A 133 16.04 -26.79 20.51
CA LYS A 133 16.48 -26.86 21.92
C LYS A 133 15.51 -26.16 22.88
N SER A 134 14.78 -25.14 22.43
CA SER A 134 13.85 -24.37 23.25
C SER A 134 12.57 -25.16 23.53
N THR A 135 12.02 -25.82 22.51
CA THR A 135 10.78 -26.61 22.63
C THR A 135 11.05 -28.07 23.00
N LYS A 136 12.30 -28.53 22.89
CA LYS A 136 12.74 -29.92 23.07
C LYS A 136 12.09 -30.91 22.10
N GLN A 137 11.70 -30.44 20.92
CA GLN A 137 11.01 -31.23 19.89
C GLN A 137 11.66 -31.08 18.52
N TYR A 138 11.41 -32.04 17.63
CA TYR A 138 11.78 -31.92 16.23
C TYR A 138 10.80 -31.01 15.49
N HIS A 139 11.32 -29.97 14.88
CA HIS A 139 10.56 -29.00 14.10
C HIS A 139 10.80 -29.21 12.60
N ARG A 140 9.80 -28.88 11.80
CA ARG A 140 9.89 -28.87 10.34
C ARG A 140 10.01 -27.45 9.78
N GLY A 141 9.50 -26.47 10.50
CA GLY A 141 9.64 -25.05 10.19
C GLY A 141 9.38 -24.21 11.42
N GLU A 142 9.72 -22.92 11.33
CA GLU A 142 9.48 -21.93 12.37
C GLU A 142 9.61 -20.52 11.81
N VAL A 143 8.75 -19.61 12.25
CA VAL A 143 8.90 -18.17 12.02
C VAL A 143 8.99 -17.43 13.34
N ASN A 144 10.00 -16.56 13.47
CA ASN A 144 10.16 -15.73 14.67
C ASN A 144 9.97 -14.24 14.41
N HIS A 145 9.68 -13.49 15.49
CA HIS A 145 9.44 -12.05 15.44
C HIS A 145 10.66 -11.21 15.00
N ALA A 146 11.87 -11.79 15.05
CA ALA A 146 13.11 -11.16 14.61
C ALA A 146 13.29 -11.18 13.08
N GLY A 147 12.42 -11.87 12.34
CA GLY A 147 12.44 -11.92 10.88
C GLY A 147 13.20 -13.11 10.30
N LEU A 148 13.39 -14.17 11.09
CA LEU A 148 13.91 -15.47 10.64
C LEU A 148 12.74 -16.38 10.26
N ILE A 149 12.88 -17.01 9.09
CA ILE A 149 12.05 -18.13 8.64
C ILE A 149 12.97 -19.35 8.56
N VAL A 150 12.61 -20.41 9.28
CA VAL A 150 13.33 -21.68 9.30
C VAL A 150 12.50 -22.71 8.55
N LEU A 151 13.13 -23.48 7.68
CA LEU A 151 12.49 -24.49 6.85
C LEU A 151 13.33 -25.77 6.84
N SER A 152 12.65 -26.90 6.84
CA SER A 152 13.22 -28.18 6.42
C SER A 152 13.00 -28.38 4.92
N TRP A 153 14.09 -28.54 4.19
CA TRP A 153 14.07 -28.69 2.74
C TRP A 153 13.33 -29.97 2.31
N LYS A 154 13.59 -31.10 2.97
CA LYS A 154 12.88 -32.36 2.69
C LYS A 154 11.36 -32.21 2.77
N TYR A 155 10.85 -31.59 3.84
CA TYR A 155 9.41 -31.40 4.03
C TYR A 155 8.84 -30.29 3.13
N PHE A 156 9.66 -29.29 2.77
CA PHE A 156 9.29 -28.32 1.75
C PHE A 156 9.10 -29.00 0.38
N GLU A 157 10.02 -29.86 -0.04
CA GLU A 157 9.89 -30.60 -1.30
C GLU A 157 8.67 -31.53 -1.28
N GLN A 158 8.45 -32.25 -0.18
CA GLN A 158 7.28 -33.12 -0.04
C GLN A 158 5.97 -32.34 -0.23
N GLY A 159 5.83 -31.18 0.40
CA GLY A 159 4.62 -30.36 0.27
C GLY A 159 4.40 -29.73 -1.10
N TYR A 160 5.41 -29.69 -1.97
CA TYR A 160 5.25 -29.26 -3.37
C TYR A 160 5.21 -30.43 -4.36
N ALA A 161 5.52 -31.65 -3.92
CA ALA A 161 5.44 -32.85 -4.74
C ALA A 161 3.99 -33.35 -4.87
N ILE A 162 3.16 -33.15 -3.86
CA ILE A 162 1.74 -33.49 -3.84
C ILE A 162 0.96 -32.19 -3.60
N ASP A 163 0.22 -31.71 -4.59
CA ASP A 163 -0.43 -30.39 -4.55
C ASP A 163 -1.90 -30.43 -4.09
N ASN A 164 -2.34 -31.55 -3.53
CA ASN A 164 -3.73 -31.80 -3.15
C ASN A 164 -3.91 -32.55 -1.81
N ASP A 165 -2.83 -32.79 -1.05
CA ASP A 165 -2.90 -33.45 0.27
C ASP A 165 -3.15 -32.48 1.43
N LYS A 166 -3.18 -31.17 1.14
CA LYS A 166 -3.46 -30.08 2.09
C LYS A 166 -2.34 -29.91 3.13
N ILE A 167 -1.11 -30.31 2.79
CA ILE A 167 0.08 -30.26 3.63
C ILE A 167 1.24 -29.59 2.88
N ASN A 168 1.41 -28.28 3.11
CA ASN A 168 2.44 -27.51 2.42
C ASN A 168 3.26 -26.65 3.39
N LEU A 169 4.43 -27.16 3.78
CA LEU A 169 5.32 -26.45 4.71
C LEU A 169 5.74 -25.06 4.18
N GLY A 170 5.98 -24.96 2.87
CA GLY A 170 6.39 -23.70 2.25
C GLY A 170 5.31 -22.62 2.37
N LEU A 171 4.05 -22.97 2.08
CA LEU A 171 2.91 -22.06 2.27
C LEU A 171 2.64 -21.79 3.75
N HIS A 172 2.76 -22.81 4.61
CA HIS A 172 2.51 -22.73 6.03
C HIS A 172 3.41 -21.69 6.72
N GLU A 173 4.72 -21.80 6.56
CA GLU A 173 5.66 -20.85 7.18
C GLU A 173 5.56 -19.45 6.54
N MET A 174 5.31 -19.36 5.24
CA MET A 174 5.08 -18.07 4.59
C MET A 174 3.77 -17.42 5.10
N ALA A 175 2.75 -18.20 5.44
CA ALA A 175 1.55 -17.68 6.07
C ALA A 175 1.85 -17.09 7.45
N HIS A 176 2.63 -17.76 8.29
CA HIS A 176 3.07 -17.20 9.57
C HIS A 176 3.86 -15.90 9.40
N ALA A 177 4.80 -15.85 8.46
CA ALA A 177 5.56 -14.64 8.19
C ALA A 177 4.66 -13.49 7.69
N LEU A 178 3.69 -13.78 6.81
CA LEU A 178 2.72 -12.79 6.34
C LEU A 178 1.83 -12.27 7.48
N ASP A 179 1.37 -13.17 8.35
CA ASP A 179 0.55 -12.86 9.52
C ASP A 179 1.27 -11.84 10.43
N LEU A 180 2.54 -12.11 10.74
CA LEU A 180 3.37 -11.22 11.54
C LEU A 180 3.68 -9.90 10.82
N VAL A 181 3.84 -9.89 9.50
CA VAL A 181 3.99 -8.64 8.72
C VAL A 181 2.79 -7.72 8.91
N VAL A 182 1.57 -8.28 8.91
CA VAL A 182 0.34 -7.51 9.13
C VAL A 182 0.27 -6.99 10.55
N GLN A 183 0.52 -7.85 11.54
CA GLN A 183 0.47 -7.48 12.96
C GLN A 183 1.49 -6.38 13.30
N LEU A 184 2.73 -6.52 12.78
CA LEU A 184 3.83 -5.58 13.05
C LEU A 184 3.82 -4.36 12.12
N SER A 185 2.77 -4.19 11.31
CA SER A 185 2.70 -3.14 10.29
C SER A 185 2.57 -1.73 10.86
N GLN A 186 2.20 -1.57 12.13
CA GLN A 186 1.88 -0.29 12.77
C GLN A 186 0.87 0.53 11.93
N GLY A 187 -0.14 -0.15 11.36
CA GLY A 187 -1.19 0.47 10.55
C GLY A 187 -0.86 0.66 9.07
N ARG A 188 0.36 0.34 8.61
CA ARG A 188 0.73 0.39 7.18
C ARG A 188 -0.09 -0.56 6.31
N HIS A 189 -0.63 -1.63 6.90
CA HIS A 189 -1.46 -2.64 6.24
C HIS A 189 -2.90 -2.66 6.80
N TYR A 190 -3.47 -1.51 7.16
CA TYR A 190 -4.77 -1.41 7.84
C TYR A 190 -5.91 -2.22 7.20
N ASN A 191 -6.05 -2.19 5.87
CA ASN A 191 -7.13 -2.92 5.19
C ASN A 191 -6.97 -4.44 5.32
N MET A 192 -5.75 -4.93 5.10
CA MET A 192 -5.39 -6.34 5.25
C MET A 192 -5.54 -6.77 6.71
N GLN A 193 -5.18 -5.91 7.67
CA GLN A 193 -5.41 -6.14 9.09
C GLN A 193 -6.90 -6.30 9.41
N ARG A 194 -7.78 -5.45 8.87
CA ARG A 194 -9.22 -5.55 9.10
C ARG A 194 -9.82 -6.83 8.50
N ILE A 195 -9.41 -7.23 7.29
CA ILE A 195 -9.88 -8.48 6.66
C ILE A 195 -9.36 -9.68 7.45
N ARG A 196 -8.10 -9.63 7.90
CA ARG A 196 -7.50 -10.62 8.80
C ARG A 196 -8.26 -10.73 10.13
N GLU A 197 -8.63 -9.62 10.77
CA GLU A 197 -9.43 -9.62 12.00
C GLU A 197 -10.80 -10.25 11.78
N LYS A 198 -11.44 -9.99 10.63
CA LYS A 198 -12.69 -10.64 10.23
C LYS A 198 -12.50 -12.16 10.07
N PHE A 199 -11.46 -12.56 9.33
CA PHE A 199 -11.08 -13.97 9.16
C PHE A 199 -10.82 -14.66 10.51
N GLN A 200 -10.08 -14.02 11.42
CA GLN A 200 -9.79 -14.57 12.74
C GLN A 200 -11.06 -14.74 13.58
N HIS A 201 -12.06 -13.88 13.42
CA HIS A 201 -13.34 -14.03 14.09
C HIS A 201 -14.11 -15.24 13.56
N SER A 202 -14.25 -15.35 12.24
CA SER A 202 -14.88 -16.51 11.57
C SER A 202 -14.15 -17.82 11.86
N ALA A 203 -12.82 -17.77 11.97
CA ALA A 203 -11.98 -18.90 12.32
C ALA A 203 -12.26 -19.47 13.72
N LEU A 204 -12.67 -18.64 14.69
CA LEU A 204 -12.93 -19.13 16.06
C LEU A 204 -14.10 -20.12 16.09
N GLU A 205 -15.19 -19.81 15.37
CA GLU A 205 -16.35 -20.69 15.27
C GLU A 205 -15.97 -22.04 14.65
N GLU A 206 -15.20 -21.99 13.55
CA GLU A 206 -14.73 -23.21 12.88
C GLU A 206 -13.76 -24.02 13.76
N MET A 207 -12.82 -23.37 14.45
CA MET A 207 -11.93 -24.05 15.40
C MET A 207 -12.69 -24.73 16.54
N LEU A 208 -13.78 -24.12 17.03
CA LEU A 208 -14.64 -24.74 18.06
C LEU A 208 -15.36 -25.97 17.49
N ALA A 209 -15.87 -25.90 16.27
CA ALA A 209 -16.49 -27.04 15.58
C ALA A 209 -15.48 -28.19 15.36
N MET A 210 -14.26 -27.89 14.92
CA MET A 210 -13.18 -28.89 14.76
C MET A 210 -12.88 -29.62 16.07
N ARG A 211 -12.83 -28.91 17.20
CA ARG A 211 -12.59 -29.51 18.54
C ARG A 211 -13.73 -30.42 18.99
N GLN A 212 -14.94 -30.19 18.49
CA GLN A 212 -16.11 -31.04 18.75
C GLN A 212 -16.25 -32.19 17.73
N ASN A 213 -15.27 -32.38 16.84
CA ASN A 213 -15.27 -33.36 15.74
C ASN A 213 -16.46 -33.20 14.76
N SER A 214 -17.10 -32.04 14.72
CA SER A 214 -18.27 -31.78 13.86
C SER A 214 -17.91 -31.31 12.45
N ASN A 215 -16.70 -30.79 12.24
CA ASN A 215 -16.16 -30.44 10.92
C ASN A 215 -14.77 -31.06 10.70
N ARG A 216 -14.55 -31.72 9.55
CA ARG A 216 -13.31 -32.42 9.20
C ARG A 216 -12.60 -31.85 7.97
N PHE A 217 -13.02 -30.68 7.47
CA PHE A 217 -12.38 -30.13 6.27
C PHE A 217 -10.92 -29.73 6.54
N PHE A 218 -10.66 -29.00 7.62
CA PHE A 218 -9.30 -28.67 8.05
C PHE A 218 -8.66 -29.78 8.89
N ARG A 219 -7.35 -29.93 8.77
CA ARG A 219 -6.56 -30.81 9.64
C ARG A 219 -6.67 -30.35 11.10
N SER A 220 -6.82 -31.30 12.03
CA SER A 220 -7.00 -31.04 13.47
C SER A 220 -5.93 -30.13 14.09
N TYR A 221 -4.70 -30.19 13.56
CA TYR A 221 -3.59 -29.31 13.95
C TYR A 221 -3.93 -27.81 13.86
N GLY A 222 -4.74 -27.40 12.88
CA GLY A 222 -5.19 -26.01 12.73
C GLY A 222 -6.04 -25.51 13.89
N ALA A 223 -6.68 -26.39 14.67
CA ALA A 223 -7.48 -25.99 15.84
C ALA A 223 -6.64 -25.71 17.10
N SER A 224 -5.31 -25.81 17.02
CA SER A 224 -4.40 -25.55 18.15
C SER A 224 -4.44 -24.07 18.59
N ASN A 225 -4.26 -23.13 17.67
CA ASN A 225 -4.40 -21.69 17.90
C ASN A 225 -4.69 -20.94 16.58
N GLN A 226 -5.04 -19.66 16.66
CA GLN A 226 -5.42 -18.87 15.47
C GLN A 226 -4.29 -18.67 14.44
N HIS A 227 -3.03 -18.66 14.86
CA HIS A 227 -1.90 -18.54 13.93
C HIS A 227 -1.74 -19.81 13.11
N GLU A 228 -1.86 -20.98 13.75
CA GLU A 228 -1.85 -22.30 13.10
C GLU A 228 -3.08 -22.51 12.23
N PHE A 229 -4.25 -22.02 12.67
CA PHE A 229 -5.44 -22.06 11.84
C PHE A 229 -5.25 -21.28 10.55
N PHE A 230 -4.65 -20.09 10.62
CA PHE A 230 -4.40 -19.28 9.42
C PHE A 230 -3.45 -19.97 8.44
N SER A 231 -2.34 -20.54 8.92
CA SER A 231 -1.40 -21.26 8.06
C SER A 231 -2.02 -22.51 7.44
N VAL A 232 -2.77 -23.31 8.22
CA VAL A 232 -3.52 -24.46 7.70
C VAL A 232 -4.58 -24.04 6.69
N ALA A 233 -5.29 -22.92 6.93
CA ALA A 233 -6.26 -22.40 5.99
C ALA A 233 -5.61 -21.94 4.67
N VAL A 234 -4.41 -21.37 4.72
CA VAL A 234 -3.63 -21.02 3.51
C VAL A 234 -3.25 -22.27 2.71
N GLU A 235 -2.82 -23.35 3.35
CA GLU A 235 -2.52 -24.61 2.67
C GLU A 235 -3.76 -25.12 1.91
N HIS A 236 -4.90 -25.22 2.59
CA HIS A 236 -6.16 -25.68 2.00
C HIS A 236 -6.67 -24.72 0.92
N PHE A 237 -6.43 -23.41 1.07
CA PHE A 237 -6.81 -22.40 0.10
C PHE A 237 -6.12 -22.56 -1.25
N PHE A 238 -4.87 -23.03 -1.27
CA PHE A 238 -4.16 -23.25 -2.52
C PHE A 238 -4.29 -24.70 -3.04
N GLU A 239 -4.36 -25.69 -2.16
CA GLU A 239 -4.32 -27.12 -2.55
C GLU A 239 -5.70 -27.78 -2.67
N ALA A 240 -6.71 -27.25 -1.98
CA ALA A 240 -8.08 -27.76 -1.99
C ALA A 240 -9.11 -26.63 -2.15
N SER A 241 -8.78 -25.62 -2.95
CA SER A 241 -9.55 -24.37 -3.09
C SER A 241 -11.03 -24.59 -3.41
N CYS A 242 -11.35 -25.49 -4.33
CA CYS A 242 -12.74 -25.76 -4.70
C CYS A 242 -13.51 -26.49 -3.61
N GLU A 243 -12.89 -27.46 -2.94
CA GLU A 243 -13.50 -28.12 -1.77
C GLU A 243 -13.72 -27.11 -0.64
N PHE A 244 -12.75 -26.22 -0.39
CA PHE A 244 -12.87 -25.14 0.60
C PHE A 244 -14.05 -24.23 0.26
N SER A 245 -14.16 -23.79 -0.99
CA SER A 245 -15.26 -22.93 -1.46
C SER A 245 -16.66 -23.55 -1.27
N GLN A 246 -16.77 -24.88 -1.34
CA GLN A 246 -18.02 -25.62 -1.16
C GLN A 246 -18.34 -25.90 0.32
N LYS A 247 -17.33 -26.30 1.11
CA LYS A 247 -17.52 -26.70 2.51
C LYS A 247 -17.66 -25.52 3.46
N LEU A 248 -16.87 -24.46 3.23
CA LEU A 248 -16.79 -23.28 4.09
C LEU A 248 -16.77 -22.00 3.23
N PRO A 249 -17.88 -21.71 2.51
CA PRO A 249 -17.91 -20.62 1.53
C PRO A 249 -17.57 -19.26 2.13
N GLU A 250 -18.09 -18.94 3.32
CA GLU A 250 -17.83 -17.64 3.96
C GLU A 250 -16.35 -17.42 4.29
N LEU A 251 -15.71 -18.45 4.86
CA LEU A 251 -14.29 -18.40 5.22
C LEU A 251 -13.40 -18.41 3.98
N TYR A 252 -13.78 -19.15 2.93
CA TYR A 252 -13.11 -19.11 1.63
C TYR A 252 -13.17 -17.70 1.01
N LEU A 253 -14.33 -17.05 1.03
CA LEU A 253 -14.49 -15.68 0.52
C LEU A 253 -13.61 -14.67 1.26
N GLU A 254 -13.44 -14.83 2.57
CA GLU A 254 -12.54 -13.99 3.38
C GLU A 254 -11.07 -14.19 2.99
N MET A 255 -10.66 -15.43 2.72
CA MET A 255 -9.32 -15.73 2.18
C MET A 255 -9.12 -15.11 0.79
N CYS A 256 -10.12 -15.20 -0.09
CA CYS A 256 -10.06 -14.57 -1.40
C CYS A 256 -9.88 -13.05 -1.31
N GLN A 257 -10.58 -12.41 -0.36
CA GLN A 257 -10.43 -10.98 -0.10
C GLN A 257 -9.07 -10.64 0.51
N LEU A 258 -8.59 -11.46 1.44
CA LEU A 258 -7.34 -11.23 2.16
C LEU A 258 -6.13 -11.32 1.22
N LEU A 259 -6.09 -12.35 0.36
CA LEU A 259 -4.97 -12.62 -0.55
C LEU A 259 -5.18 -12.00 -1.94
N ASN A 260 -6.39 -11.52 -2.24
CA ASN A 260 -6.79 -10.98 -3.54
C ASN A 260 -6.61 -12.00 -4.69
N GLN A 261 -6.93 -13.26 -4.40
CA GLN A 261 -6.84 -14.41 -5.31
C GLN A 261 -8.10 -15.28 -5.15
N ASP A 262 -8.43 -16.09 -6.14
CA ASP A 262 -9.44 -17.16 -6.06
C ASP A 262 -8.91 -18.36 -6.86
N PRO A 263 -8.14 -19.25 -6.20
CA PRO A 263 -7.50 -20.39 -6.84
C PRO A 263 -8.50 -21.38 -7.43
N CYS A 264 -9.71 -21.52 -6.89
CA CYS A 264 -10.72 -22.42 -7.46
C CYS A 264 -11.14 -21.97 -8.86
N ASN A 265 -11.33 -20.65 -9.04
CA ASN A 265 -11.66 -20.06 -10.34
C ASN A 265 -10.43 -19.63 -11.14
N LYS A 266 -9.21 -20.05 -10.72
CA LYS A 266 -7.92 -19.68 -11.35
C LYS A 266 -7.75 -18.17 -11.52
N LEU A 267 -8.27 -17.39 -10.58
CA LEU A 267 -8.11 -15.94 -10.55
C LEU A 267 -6.92 -15.58 -9.65
N TYR A 268 -5.82 -15.19 -10.26
CA TYR A 268 -4.57 -14.96 -9.55
C TYR A 268 -4.42 -13.55 -8.96
N LYS A 269 -5.25 -12.60 -9.43
CA LYS A 269 -5.23 -11.19 -9.01
C LYS A 269 -6.62 -10.56 -9.19
N SER A 270 -6.87 -9.48 -8.45
CA SER A 270 -8.06 -8.62 -8.60
C SER A 270 -9.38 -9.36 -8.30
N TYR A 271 -9.41 -10.12 -7.21
CA TYR A 271 -10.62 -10.78 -6.74
C TYR A 271 -11.73 -9.77 -6.42
N LYS A 272 -12.94 -10.08 -6.89
CA LYS A 272 -14.15 -9.28 -6.67
C LYS A 272 -15.12 -10.12 -5.87
N ASN A 273 -15.52 -9.65 -4.69
CA ASN A 273 -16.50 -10.38 -3.87
C ASN A 273 -17.89 -10.36 -4.55
N PRO A 274 -18.49 -11.51 -4.91
CA PRO A 274 -19.82 -11.57 -5.52
C PRO A 274 -20.94 -11.09 -4.59
N HIS A 275 -20.76 -11.20 -3.27
CA HIS A 275 -21.73 -10.73 -2.27
C HIS A 275 -21.60 -9.22 -1.95
N ASN A 276 -20.62 -8.53 -2.52
CA ASN A 276 -20.45 -7.08 -2.33
C ASN A 276 -21.46 -6.23 -3.12
N ASN A 277 -22.47 -6.83 -3.75
CA ASN A 277 -23.60 -6.07 -4.32
C ASN A 277 -24.39 -5.23 -3.29
N GLN A 278 -24.15 -5.44 -1.98
CA GLN A 278 -24.63 -4.51 -0.94
C GLN A 278 -23.88 -3.16 -0.92
N TYR A 279 -22.64 -3.09 -1.41
CA TYR A 279 -21.97 -1.83 -1.75
C TYR A 279 -22.23 -1.55 -3.22
N ASN A 280 -23.42 -1.05 -3.52
CA ASN A 280 -23.88 -0.77 -4.89
C ASN A 280 -22.85 0.13 -5.62
N ASN A 281 -21.96 -0.47 -6.44
CA ASN A 281 -20.93 0.24 -7.20
C ASN A 281 -21.51 0.98 -8.43
N ASN A 282 -22.83 0.97 -8.62
CA ASN A 282 -23.50 1.69 -9.70
C ASN A 282 -23.48 3.22 -9.51
N PHE A 283 -23.01 3.73 -8.37
CA PHE A 283 -22.71 5.15 -8.19
C PHE A 283 -21.42 5.50 -8.94
N THR A 284 -21.54 5.67 -10.25
CA THR A 284 -20.41 6.13 -11.08
C THR A 284 -20.05 7.57 -10.71
N THR A 285 -18.75 7.90 -10.71
CA THR A 285 -18.25 9.28 -10.58
C THR A 285 -18.80 10.23 -11.66
N ARG A 286 -19.49 9.70 -12.67
CA ARG A 286 -20.17 10.44 -13.74
C ARG A 286 -21.55 10.96 -13.34
N GLN A 287 -22.29 10.28 -12.46
CA GLN A 287 -23.63 10.71 -12.03
C GLN A 287 -23.51 11.71 -10.87
N LEU A 288 -23.06 12.91 -11.21
CA LEU A 288 -22.73 13.96 -10.26
C LEU A 288 -24.00 14.56 -9.64
N ASP A 289 -24.14 14.47 -8.32
CA ASP A 289 -25.15 15.23 -7.58
C ASP A 289 -24.57 16.63 -7.27
N PHE A 290 -25.16 17.66 -7.88
CA PHE A 290 -24.82 19.07 -7.64
C PHE A 290 -25.82 19.78 -6.72
N SER A 291 -26.62 19.02 -5.96
CA SER A 291 -27.46 19.56 -4.89
C SER A 291 -26.70 20.53 -3.97
N LYS A 292 -27.46 21.44 -3.34
CA LYS A 292 -26.92 22.50 -2.49
C LYS A 292 -25.94 21.91 -1.47
N PRO A 293 -24.68 22.41 -1.40
CA PRO A 293 -23.66 21.81 -0.56
C PRO A 293 -24.05 21.94 0.92
N GLN A 294 -23.95 20.84 1.68
CA GLN A 294 -24.16 20.85 3.12
C GLN A 294 -23.04 21.61 3.82
N ILE A 295 -21.82 21.50 3.31
CA ILE A 295 -20.67 22.26 3.77
C ILE A 295 -19.67 22.48 2.63
N VAL A 296 -19.11 23.69 2.58
CA VAL A 296 -17.94 24.03 1.75
C VAL A 296 -16.86 24.55 2.68
N LEU A 297 -15.74 23.85 2.72
CA LEU A 297 -14.57 24.24 3.49
C LEU A 297 -13.47 24.68 2.53
N ASN A 298 -13.20 25.98 2.55
CA ASN A 298 -12.10 26.57 1.81
C ASN A 298 -10.85 26.59 2.70
N PRO A 299 -9.64 26.52 2.10
CA PRO A 299 -8.40 26.77 2.82
C PRO A 299 -8.48 28.07 3.63
N ASN A 300 -7.90 28.07 4.82
CA ASN A 300 -7.77 29.25 5.64
C ASN A 300 -7.04 30.34 4.83
N ASN A 301 -7.70 31.49 4.64
CA ASN A 301 -7.19 32.63 3.90
C ASN A 301 -6.07 33.40 4.63
N HIS A 302 -5.53 32.86 5.74
CA HIS A 302 -4.50 33.51 6.56
C HIS A 302 -3.21 33.82 5.81
N ILE A 303 -2.97 33.25 4.63
CA ILE A 303 -1.80 33.61 3.80
C ILE A 303 -2.18 34.62 2.70
N ALA A 304 -3.38 34.51 2.11
CA ALA A 304 -3.77 35.39 1.01
C ALA A 304 -3.99 36.85 1.46
N ILE A 305 -4.62 37.08 2.61
CA ILE A 305 -4.93 38.43 3.10
C ILE A 305 -3.65 39.20 3.52
N PRO A 306 -2.74 38.62 4.33
CA PRO A 306 -1.47 39.29 4.64
C PRO A 306 -0.60 39.47 3.41
N PHE A 307 -0.67 38.56 2.43
CA PHE A 307 0.07 38.69 1.18
C PHE A 307 -0.42 39.87 0.33
N ILE A 308 -1.74 40.07 0.23
CA ILE A 308 -2.33 41.23 -0.46
C ILE A 308 -1.95 42.53 0.28
N LEU A 309 -2.10 42.57 1.60
CA LEU A 309 -1.71 43.73 2.41
C LEU A 309 -0.21 44.04 2.30
N PHE A 310 0.64 43.01 2.37
CA PHE A 310 2.08 43.12 2.19
C PHE A 310 2.42 43.61 0.78
N SER A 311 1.73 43.14 -0.27
CA SER A 311 1.95 43.61 -1.64
C SER A 311 1.61 45.10 -1.80
N VAL A 312 0.52 45.56 -1.20
CA VAL A 312 0.14 46.99 -1.22
C VAL A 312 1.18 47.83 -0.49
N ILE A 313 1.57 47.45 0.73
CA ILE A 313 2.62 48.13 1.52
C ILE A 313 3.97 48.12 0.78
N TYR A 314 4.31 46.99 0.16
CA TYR A 314 5.54 46.83 -0.60
C TYR A 314 5.60 47.77 -1.81
N PHE A 315 4.51 47.85 -2.60
CA PHE A 315 4.47 48.74 -3.76
C PHE A 315 4.40 50.23 -3.39
N THR A 316 3.81 50.60 -2.25
CA THR A 316 3.80 51.99 -1.77
C THR A 316 5.14 52.42 -1.16
N THR A 317 5.94 51.49 -0.66
CA THR A 317 7.27 51.78 -0.05
C THR A 317 8.43 51.70 -1.05
N LEU A 318 8.24 51.09 -2.23
CA LEU A 318 9.24 51.00 -3.30
C LEU A 318 9.81 52.37 -3.77
N PRO A 319 9.00 53.42 -3.99
CA PRO A 319 9.52 54.75 -4.35
C PRO A 319 10.38 55.36 -3.25
N ILE A 320 10.00 55.12 -1.99
CA ILE A 320 10.69 55.63 -0.79
C ILE A 320 12.06 54.95 -0.65
N LEU A 321 12.14 53.62 -0.84
CA LEU A 321 13.39 52.86 -0.85
C LEU A 321 14.35 53.33 -1.95
N LYS A 322 13.83 53.67 -3.13
CA LYS A 322 14.64 54.21 -4.23
C LYS A 322 15.23 55.59 -3.87
N ILE A 323 14.45 56.46 -3.23
CA ILE A 323 14.89 57.79 -2.81
C ILE A 323 15.93 57.70 -1.70
N LEU A 324 15.68 56.88 -0.67
CA LEU A 324 16.54 56.73 0.51
C LEU A 324 17.93 56.14 0.22
N PHE A 325 18.00 55.14 -0.65
CA PHE A 325 19.25 54.40 -0.89
C PHE A 325 19.94 54.75 -2.21
N HIS A 326 19.30 55.59 -3.04
CA HIS A 326 19.81 56.07 -4.33
C HIS A 326 20.38 54.97 -5.26
N SER A 327 19.93 53.73 -5.08
CA SER A 327 20.49 52.55 -5.73
C SER A 327 19.38 51.64 -6.26
N TRP A 328 19.47 51.36 -7.56
CA TRP A 328 18.57 50.42 -8.22
C TRP A 328 18.80 48.97 -7.80
N SER A 329 19.98 48.62 -7.26
CA SER A 329 20.27 47.24 -6.85
C SER A 329 19.39 46.78 -5.67
N ILE A 330 19.11 47.67 -4.72
CA ILE A 330 18.23 47.40 -3.57
C ILE A 330 16.78 47.24 -4.02
N VAL A 331 16.36 48.04 -5.01
CA VAL A 331 15.05 47.92 -5.66
C VAL A 331 14.93 46.59 -6.42
N HIS A 332 15.98 46.14 -7.10
CA HIS A 332 15.97 44.84 -7.78
C HIS A 332 15.94 43.67 -6.79
N LEU A 333 16.73 43.72 -5.71
CA LEU A 333 16.74 42.68 -4.68
C LEU A 333 15.36 42.57 -4.01
N SER A 334 14.73 43.70 -3.70
CA SER A 334 13.39 43.71 -3.11
C SER A 334 12.36 43.13 -4.08
N ILE A 335 12.45 43.43 -5.38
CA ILE A 335 11.57 42.84 -6.41
C ILE A 335 11.75 41.32 -6.49
N TRP A 336 12.99 40.81 -6.41
CA TRP A 336 13.24 39.37 -6.39
C TRP A 336 12.69 38.69 -5.13
N ILE A 337 12.82 39.33 -3.96
CA ILE A 337 12.20 38.84 -2.71
C ILE A 337 10.68 38.80 -2.87
N PHE A 338 10.08 39.83 -3.47
CA PHE A 338 8.64 39.87 -3.73
C PHE A 338 8.18 38.78 -4.71
N ILE A 339 8.91 38.56 -5.81
CA ILE A 339 8.66 37.47 -6.76
C ILE A 339 8.78 36.10 -6.07
N TYR A 340 9.78 35.91 -5.21
CA TYR A 340 9.95 34.68 -4.44
C TYR A 340 8.78 34.45 -3.46
N LEU A 341 8.29 35.51 -2.80
CA LEU A 341 7.10 35.44 -1.95
C LEU A 341 5.84 35.13 -2.78
N ILE A 342 5.67 35.70 -3.98
CA ILE A 342 4.60 35.31 -4.93
C ILE A 342 4.71 33.83 -5.27
N TYR A 343 5.91 33.35 -5.59
CA TYR A 343 6.16 31.95 -5.94
C TYR A 343 5.79 31.00 -4.79
N LEU A 344 6.17 31.32 -3.56
CA LEU A 344 5.79 30.56 -2.36
C LEU A 344 4.26 30.57 -2.14
N ALA A 345 3.61 31.72 -2.32
CA ALA A 345 2.15 31.85 -2.24
C ALA A 345 1.45 31.00 -3.33
N LEU A 346 1.98 30.98 -4.56
CA LEU A 346 1.48 30.15 -5.65
C LEU A 346 1.67 28.65 -5.38
N ILE A 347 2.81 28.23 -4.82
CA ILE A 347 3.03 26.83 -4.40
C ILE A 347 2.03 26.42 -3.31
N TYR A 348 1.86 27.27 -2.30
CA TYR A 348 0.89 27.05 -1.23
C TYR A 348 -0.51 26.85 -1.82
N ASN A 349 -0.93 27.77 -2.69
CA ASN A 349 -2.24 27.74 -3.34
C ASN A 349 -2.43 26.56 -4.31
N LYS A 350 -1.37 26.09 -4.98
CA LYS A 350 -1.41 24.89 -5.85
C LYS A 350 -1.66 23.63 -5.05
N LYS A 351 -1.18 23.57 -3.79
CA LYS A 351 -1.37 22.45 -2.87
C LYS A 351 -2.67 22.54 -2.07
N ALA A 352 -3.20 23.75 -1.86
CA ALA A 352 -4.40 23.99 -1.09
C ALA A 352 -5.66 23.44 -1.79
N LYS A 353 -6.35 22.52 -1.09
CA LYS A 353 -7.60 21.91 -1.56
C LYS A 353 -8.79 22.47 -0.79
N ALA A 354 -9.84 22.80 -1.51
CA ALA A 354 -11.16 22.94 -0.92
C ALA A 354 -11.85 21.57 -0.87
N ILE A 355 -12.69 21.37 0.14
CA ILE A 355 -13.57 20.21 0.25
C ILE A 355 -15.01 20.68 0.32
N CYS A 356 -15.88 19.96 -0.36
CA CYS A 356 -17.33 20.12 -0.24
C CYS A 356 -17.98 18.76 0.00
N ILE A 357 -19.01 18.75 0.82
CA ILE A 357 -19.90 17.62 0.98
C ILE A 357 -21.30 18.04 0.55
N THR A 358 -21.88 17.24 -0.35
CA THR A 358 -23.29 17.29 -0.76
C THR A 358 -24.05 16.16 -0.08
N THR A 359 -25.34 16.00 -0.37
CA THR A 359 -26.13 14.87 0.15
C THR A 359 -25.62 13.50 -0.27
N LYS A 360 -24.96 13.39 -1.44
CA LYS A 360 -24.54 12.10 -2.02
C LYS A 360 -23.05 11.98 -2.29
N HIS A 361 -22.33 13.10 -2.42
CA HIS A 361 -20.93 13.11 -2.84
C HIS A 361 -20.02 13.94 -1.95
N LEU A 362 -18.79 13.46 -1.81
CA LEU A 362 -17.63 14.24 -1.35
C LEU A 362 -16.84 14.73 -2.57
N LEU A 363 -16.57 16.03 -2.60
CA LEU A 363 -15.94 16.74 -3.70
C LEU A 363 -14.66 17.43 -3.20
N SER A 364 -13.61 17.42 -4.03
CA SER A 364 -12.41 18.22 -3.79
C SER A 364 -11.86 18.84 -5.07
N TRP A 365 -11.42 20.09 -4.98
CA TRP A 365 -10.80 20.85 -6.05
C TRP A 365 -9.67 21.73 -5.53
N ASN A 366 -8.88 22.28 -6.45
CA ASN A 366 -7.87 23.29 -6.10
C ASN A 366 -8.57 24.62 -5.85
N PHE A 367 -8.27 25.29 -4.73
CA PHE A 367 -8.98 26.52 -4.35
C PHE A 367 -9.00 27.59 -5.46
N LEU A 368 -7.86 27.85 -6.12
CA LEU A 368 -7.76 28.82 -7.22
C LEU A 368 -8.25 28.27 -8.57
N LEU A 369 -7.82 27.06 -8.92
CA LEU A 369 -8.20 26.40 -10.17
C LEU A 369 -9.46 25.60 -9.90
N ARG A 370 -10.62 26.27 -9.94
CA ARG A 370 -11.96 25.73 -9.64
C ARG A 370 -12.39 24.53 -10.52
N ASN A 371 -11.51 24.06 -11.43
CA ASN A 371 -11.66 22.82 -12.18
C ASN A 371 -11.51 21.60 -11.26
N ARG A 372 -12.57 20.78 -11.20
CA ARG A 372 -12.73 19.62 -10.30
C ARG A 372 -11.64 18.57 -10.53
N ARG A 373 -11.17 17.90 -9.46
CA ARG A 373 -10.11 16.86 -9.56
C ARG A 373 -10.36 15.59 -8.77
N PHE A 374 -11.34 15.56 -7.87
CA PHE A 374 -11.70 14.36 -7.12
C PHE A 374 -13.17 14.41 -6.69
N THR A 375 -13.90 13.33 -6.96
CA THR A 375 -15.29 13.15 -6.56
C THR A 375 -15.49 11.70 -6.16
N VAL A 376 -16.21 11.45 -5.07
CA VAL A 376 -16.57 10.10 -4.64
C VAL A 376 -17.95 10.11 -4.00
N HIS A 377 -18.76 9.10 -4.30
CA HIS A 377 -20.07 8.91 -3.65
C HIS A 377 -19.86 8.53 -2.17
N LEU A 378 -20.64 9.09 -1.25
CA LEU A 378 -20.45 8.87 0.20
C LEU A 378 -20.54 7.39 0.57
N ASN A 379 -21.48 6.65 -0.02
CA ASN A 379 -21.63 5.19 0.23
C ASN A 379 -20.43 4.35 -0.23
N ASN A 380 -19.58 4.89 -1.12
CA ASN A 380 -18.37 4.18 -1.57
C ASN A 380 -17.19 4.45 -0.65
N ILE A 381 -17.28 5.41 0.28
CA ILE A 381 -16.20 5.74 1.20
C ILE A 381 -16.14 4.69 2.32
N VAL A 382 -14.99 4.03 2.43
CA VAL A 382 -14.73 3.01 3.46
C VAL A 382 -14.33 3.68 4.78
N ASN A 383 -13.42 4.64 4.70
CA ASN A 383 -13.01 5.46 5.84
C ASN A 383 -12.38 6.79 5.37
N ILE A 384 -12.32 7.73 6.31
CA ILE A 384 -11.55 8.97 6.16
C ILE A 384 -10.65 9.12 7.37
N GLU A 385 -9.36 9.34 7.14
CA GLU A 385 -8.38 9.59 8.18
C GLU A 385 -7.87 11.03 8.09
N PHE A 386 -8.00 11.78 9.17
CA PHE A 386 -7.41 13.09 9.36
C PHE A 386 -6.19 12.98 10.27
N THR A 387 -5.02 13.38 9.77
CA THR A 387 -3.79 13.49 10.56
C THR A 387 -3.31 14.93 10.55
N TYR A 388 -3.21 15.54 11.72
CA TYR A 388 -2.66 16.88 11.85
C TYR A 388 -1.15 16.86 11.55
N MET A 389 -0.75 17.68 10.59
CA MET A 389 0.65 18.02 10.31
C MET A 389 0.92 19.43 10.80
N LEU A 390 2.20 19.84 10.77
CA LEU A 390 2.65 21.16 11.24
C LEU A 390 1.78 22.34 10.75
N THR A 391 1.27 22.30 9.52
CA THR A 391 0.51 23.43 8.92
C THR A 391 -0.79 23.04 8.23
N TYR A 392 -1.14 21.75 8.17
CA TYR A 392 -2.32 21.27 7.45
C TYR A 392 -2.79 19.92 7.99
N TYR A 393 -4.02 19.52 7.64
CA TYR A 393 -4.50 18.17 7.87
C TYR A 393 -4.24 17.31 6.63
N LYS A 394 -3.43 16.26 6.81
CA LYS A 394 -3.31 15.19 5.82
C LYS A 394 -4.57 14.34 5.91
N THR A 395 -5.36 14.32 4.85
CA THR A 395 -6.62 13.56 4.78
C THR A 395 -6.47 12.39 3.82
N ASN A 396 -6.51 11.17 4.32
CA ASN A 396 -6.53 9.96 3.50
C ASN A 396 -7.98 9.47 3.38
N ILE A 397 -8.48 9.37 2.16
CA ILE A 397 -9.82 8.86 1.86
C ILE A 397 -9.64 7.50 1.20
N SER A 398 -10.13 6.44 1.86
CA SER A 398 -10.20 5.10 1.27
C SER A 398 -11.61 4.88 0.75
N TYR A 399 -11.74 4.50 -0.52
CA TYR A 399 -13.04 4.33 -1.16
C TYR A 399 -13.03 3.19 -2.19
N PHE A 400 -14.19 2.62 -2.44
CA PHE A 400 -14.40 1.65 -3.51
C PHE A 400 -14.63 2.34 -4.85
N GLU A 401 -13.89 1.92 -5.88
CA GLU A 401 -14.11 2.33 -7.26
C GLU A 401 -13.75 1.17 -8.20
N GLN A 402 -14.69 0.79 -9.07
CA GLN A 402 -14.52 -0.32 -10.03
C GLN A 402 -14.03 -1.60 -9.34
N GLU A 403 -14.73 -1.98 -8.25
CA GLU A 403 -14.49 -3.18 -7.44
C GLU A 403 -13.08 -3.29 -6.82
N SER A 404 -12.32 -2.20 -6.79
CA SER A 404 -11.03 -2.09 -6.10
C SER A 404 -11.08 -1.00 -5.03
N ILE A 405 -10.37 -1.21 -3.92
CA ILE A 405 -10.18 -0.14 -2.94
C ILE A 405 -9.08 0.79 -3.46
N LYS A 406 -9.42 2.05 -3.67
CA LYS A 406 -8.48 3.12 -3.99
C LYS A 406 -8.29 4.03 -2.79
N GLN A 407 -7.14 4.69 -2.76
CA GLN A 407 -6.82 5.68 -1.75
C GLN A 407 -6.52 7.02 -2.40
N LYS A 408 -7.11 8.08 -1.86
CA LYS A 408 -6.81 9.45 -2.24
C LYS A 408 -6.32 10.24 -1.04
N GLN A 409 -5.12 10.81 -1.17
CA GLN A 409 -4.59 11.74 -0.19
C GLN A 409 -4.90 13.18 -0.59
N LEU A 410 -5.41 13.97 0.34
CA LEU A 410 -5.66 15.41 0.23
C LEU A 410 -4.89 16.16 1.33
N SER A 411 -4.49 17.40 1.03
CA SER A 411 -3.87 18.32 1.99
C SER A 411 -4.84 19.46 2.26
N LEU A 412 -5.42 19.48 3.47
CA LEU A 412 -6.44 20.45 3.87
C LEU A 412 -5.86 21.49 4.81
N TYR A 413 -5.77 22.72 4.33
CA TYR A 413 -5.27 23.85 5.11
C TYR A 413 -6.44 24.55 5.78
N ILE A 414 -7.15 23.88 6.69
CA ILE A 414 -8.38 24.39 7.33
C ILE A 414 -8.23 24.41 8.84
N SER A 415 -9.02 25.27 9.52
CA SER A 415 -8.95 25.40 10.97
C SER A 415 -9.35 24.10 11.71
N PRO A 416 -8.83 23.86 12.93
CA PRO A 416 -9.26 22.72 13.75
C PRO A 416 -10.77 22.70 14.01
N THR A 417 -11.41 23.87 14.14
CA THR A 417 -12.87 23.99 14.29
C THR A 417 -13.62 23.53 13.04
N SER A 418 -13.10 23.84 11.85
CA SER A 418 -13.66 23.41 10.58
C SER A 418 -13.53 21.90 10.37
N ILE A 419 -12.40 21.31 10.79
CA ILE A 419 -12.22 19.85 10.79
C ILE A 419 -13.24 19.18 11.71
N LYS A 420 -13.41 19.65 12.95
CA LYS A 420 -14.43 19.09 13.86
C LYS A 420 -15.82 19.14 13.23
N LYS A 421 -16.20 20.27 12.60
CA LYS A 421 -17.49 20.39 11.90
C LYS A 421 -17.62 19.38 10.75
N LEU A 422 -16.55 19.16 9.99
CA LEU A 422 -16.49 18.18 8.92
C LEU A 422 -16.67 16.75 9.44
N GLU A 423 -15.95 16.41 10.52
CA GLU A 423 -16.03 15.10 11.17
C GLU A 423 -17.43 14.81 11.66
N ARG A 424 -18.08 15.79 12.31
CA ARG A 424 -19.46 15.65 12.78
C ARG A 424 -20.42 15.32 11.64
N LEU A 425 -20.36 16.05 10.53
CA LEU A 425 -21.22 15.81 9.37
C LEU A 425 -20.98 14.44 8.74
N LEU A 426 -19.72 14.04 8.58
CA LEU A 426 -19.36 12.74 8.02
C LEU A 426 -19.80 11.58 8.93
N LEU A 427 -19.68 11.73 10.27
CA LEU A 427 -20.17 10.76 11.24
C LEU A 427 -21.69 10.64 11.23
N GLN A 428 -22.42 11.76 11.06
CA GLN A 428 -23.88 11.76 10.90
C GLN A 428 -24.33 11.00 9.65
N GLN A 429 -23.54 11.07 8.57
CA GLN A 429 -23.74 10.28 7.34
C GLN A 429 -23.31 8.80 7.49
N GLY A 430 -22.95 8.35 8.70
CA GLY A 430 -22.59 6.96 8.99
C GLY A 430 -21.18 6.55 8.57
N LEU A 431 -20.32 7.50 8.20
CA LEU A 431 -18.96 7.22 7.75
C LEU A 431 -18.01 6.99 8.93
N LYS A 432 -17.06 6.06 8.76
CA LYS A 432 -16.02 5.79 9.75
C LYS A 432 -14.87 6.78 9.62
N ILE A 433 -14.55 7.48 10.71
CA ILE A 433 -13.52 8.52 10.73
C ILE A 433 -12.44 8.19 11.75
N LYS A 434 -11.19 8.43 11.35
CA LYS A 434 -10.00 8.32 12.20
C LYS A 434 -9.34 9.70 12.32
N HIS A 435 -9.13 10.20 13.53
CA HIS A 435 -8.42 11.47 13.78
C HIS A 435 -7.14 11.17 14.57
N ASN A 436 -5.97 11.55 14.03
CA ASN A 436 -4.65 11.34 14.65
C ASN A 436 -4.49 9.89 15.15
N ASN A 437 -4.77 8.94 14.27
CA ASN A 437 -4.73 7.50 14.52
C ASN A 437 -5.78 6.94 15.51
N LYS A 438 -6.77 7.71 15.95
CA LYS A 438 -7.86 7.23 16.84
C LYS A 438 -9.20 7.22 16.11
N TRP A 439 -9.97 6.14 16.25
CA TRP A 439 -11.33 6.06 15.70
C TRP A 439 -12.29 6.96 16.49
N LEU A 440 -13.05 7.79 15.78
CA LEU A 440 -14.12 8.56 16.38
C LEU A 440 -15.36 7.68 16.53
N LYS A 441 -15.99 7.72 17.70
CA LYS A 441 -17.26 7.03 17.95
C LYS A 441 -18.41 7.98 17.64
N LYS A 442 -19.55 7.43 17.22
CA LYS A 442 -20.78 8.22 16.98
C LYS A 442 -21.28 8.93 18.26
N GLU A 443 -20.90 8.42 19.42
CA GLU A 443 -21.24 8.94 20.76
C GLU A 443 -20.37 10.14 21.20
N SER A 444 -19.31 10.50 20.46
CA SER A 444 -18.44 11.64 20.80
C SER A 444 -18.85 12.95 20.09
N LEU A 445 -20.12 13.08 19.70
CA LEU A 445 -20.64 14.12 18.82
C LEU A 445 -21.09 15.37 19.56
#